data_AF-T0C7S3-F1
#
_entry.id   AF-T0C7S3-F1
#
_cell.length_a   1.000
_cell.length_b   1.000
_cell.length_c   1.000
_cell.angle_alpha   90.00
_cell.angle_beta   90.00
_cell.angle_gamma   90.00
#
_symmetry.space_group_name_H-M   'P 1'
#
loop_
_entity.id
_entity.type
_entity.pdbx_description
1 polymer ?
#
loop_
_entity_poly.entity_id
_entity_poly.type
_entity_poly.pdbx_seq_one_letter_code
_entity_poly.pdbx_strand_id
1 'polypeptide(L)' 'MASCRYCGKEITWMKDGRKNVPVEGDGAVHKCENMINARKSFRKITPTEVDPELLKQYENAINEKAKK' A
#
# COMPACT_ATOMS: atom_id res chain seq x y z
N MET A 1 -13.11 19.90 8.33
CA MET A 1 -12.49 19.68 7.00
C MET A 1 -11.34 18.70 7.18
N ALA A 2 -11.07 17.85 6.19
CA ALA A 2 -10.01 16.84 6.29
C ALA A 2 -8.74 17.36 5.63
N SER A 3 -7.57 16.92 6.06
CA SER A 3 -6.29 17.27 5.44
C SER A 3 -5.64 16.02 4.85
N CYS A 4 -5.07 16.13 3.65
CA CYS A 4 -4.30 15.04 3.07
C CYS A 4 -3.03 14.78 3.88
N ARG A 5 -2.83 13.55 4.36
CA ARG A 5 -1.67 13.17 5.19
C ARG A 5 -0.31 13.40 4.51
N TYR A 6 -0.26 13.37 3.19
CA TYR A 6 1.00 13.37 2.42
C TYR A 6 1.40 14.73 1.85
N CYS A 7 0.44 15.61 1.55
CA CYS A 7 0.72 16.95 1.03
C CYS A 7 0.17 18.08 1.92
N GLY A 8 -0.55 17.77 3.00
CA GLY A 8 -1.10 18.77 3.92
C GLY A 8 -2.24 19.61 3.36
N LYS A 9 -2.57 19.46 2.07
CA LYS A 9 -3.69 20.17 1.44
C LYS A 9 -5.01 19.84 2.11
N GLU A 10 -5.88 20.83 2.23
CA GLU A 10 -7.24 20.66 2.67
C GLU A 10 -8.07 19.92 1.61
N ILE A 11 -8.80 18.90 2.06
CA ILE A 11 -9.65 18.05 1.23
C ILE A 11 -11.04 17.92 1.85
N THR A 12 -12.02 17.80 0.98
CA THR A 12 -13.39 17.48 1.34
C THR A 12 -13.74 16.09 0.82
N TRP A 13 -14.46 15.31 1.61
CA TRP A 13 -14.93 14.00 1.18
C TRP A 13 -16.32 14.17 0.59
N MET A 14 -16.45 14.00 -0.73
CA MET A 14 -17.74 13.96 -1.38
C MET A 14 -18.14 12.53 -1.70
N LYS A 15 -19.44 12.25 -1.61
CA LYS A 15 -19.98 10.95 -1.96
C LYS A 15 -20.25 10.93 -3.46
N ASP A 16 -19.43 10.20 -4.20
CA ASP A 16 -19.62 9.97 -5.62
C ASP A 16 -20.10 8.52 -5.82
N GLY A 17 -21.42 8.38 -6.00
CA GLY A 17 -22.12 7.09 -6.03
C GLY A 17 -21.98 6.29 -4.72
N ARG A 18 -21.27 5.15 -4.79
CA ARG A 18 -21.05 4.24 -3.65
C ARG A 18 -19.73 4.46 -2.91
N LYS A 19 -18.88 5.38 -3.37
CA LYS A 19 -17.55 5.61 -2.79
C LYS A 19 -17.43 7.06 -2.32
N ASN A 20 -16.63 7.27 -1.28
CA ASN A 20 -16.24 8.62 -0.89
C ASN A 20 -14.97 8.99 -1.65
N VAL A 21 -15.01 10.08 -2.40
CA VAL A 21 -13.92 10.59 -3.21
C VAL A 21 -13.39 11.87 -2.55
N PRO A 22 -12.07 12.00 -2.34
CA PRO A 22 -11.49 13.22 -1.81
C PRO A 22 -11.41 14.27 -2.92
N VAL A 23 -11.79 15.51 -2.61
CA VAL A 23 -11.90 16.63 -3.54
C VAL A 23 -11.19 17.85 -2.97
N GLU A 24 -10.46 18.58 -3.81
CA GLU A 24 -9.84 19.87 -3.42
C GLU A 24 -10.90 20.99 -3.33
N GLY A 25 -10.50 22.17 -2.86
CA GLY A 25 -11.40 23.34 -2.74
C GLY A 25 -12.05 23.76 -4.07
N ASP A 26 -11.38 23.49 -5.19
CA ASP A 26 -11.84 23.81 -6.54
C ASP A 26 -12.84 22.77 -7.11
N GLY A 27 -13.21 21.74 -6.34
CA GLY A 27 -14.12 20.68 -6.79
C GLY A 27 -13.47 19.59 -7.64
N ALA A 28 -12.17 19.66 -7.89
CA ALA A 28 -11.40 18.63 -8.59
C ALA A 28 -11.01 17.47 -7.67
N VAL A 29 -11.01 16.23 -8.20
CA VAL A 29 -10.60 15.03 -7.45
C VAL A 29 -9.15 15.16 -6.98
N HIS A 30 -8.92 15.05 -5.67
CA HIS A 30 -7.60 15.17 -5.09
C HIS A 30 -6.75 13.93 -5.39
N LYS A 31 -5.71 14.09 -6.20
CA LYS A 31 -4.74 13.04 -6.54
C LYS A 31 -3.36 13.39 -5.99
N CYS A 32 -3.05 12.93 -4.79
CA CYS A 32 -1.79 13.25 -4.12
C CYS A 32 -0.58 12.49 -4.72
N GLU A 33 0.36 13.21 -5.31
CA GLU A 33 1.60 12.64 -5.85
C GLU A 33 2.52 12.04 -4.77
N ASN A 34 2.64 12.73 -3.62
CA ASN A 34 3.44 12.25 -2.49
C ASN A 34 2.93 10.90 -1.96
N MET A 35 1.60 10.71 -1.93
CA MET A 35 0.98 9.43 -1.59
C MET A 35 1.37 8.34 -2.61
N ILE A 36 1.32 8.67 -3.90
CA ILE A 36 1.65 7.73 -4.98
C ILE A 36 3.11 7.30 -4.87
N ASN A 37 4.03 8.25 -4.59
CA ASN A 37 5.45 7.97 -4.45
C ASN A 37 5.75 7.14 -3.19
N ALA A 38 5.15 7.47 -2.05
CA ALA A 38 5.26 6.67 -0.83
C ALA A 38 4.77 5.23 -1.03
N ARG A 39 3.73 5.03 -1.86
CA ARG A 39 3.26 3.68 -2.21
C ARG A 39 4.24 2.94 -3.14
N LYS A 40 4.94 3.66 -4.02
CA LYS A 40 5.95 3.06 -4.91
C LYS A 40 7.24 2.69 -4.19
N SER A 41 7.59 3.37 -3.10
CA SER A 41 8.79 3.08 -2.31
C SER A 41 8.70 1.82 -1.46
N PHE A 42 7.52 1.20 -1.32
CA PHE A 42 7.43 -0.11 -0.68
C PHE A 42 8.25 -1.13 -1.47
N ARG A 43 9.13 -1.86 -0.77
CA ARG A 43 9.94 -2.93 -1.34
C ARG A 43 9.00 -3.97 -1.97
N LYS A 44 9.06 -4.11 -3.29
CA LYS A 44 8.36 -5.16 -4.02
C LYS A 44 9.21 -6.40 -3.94
N ILE A 45 8.84 -7.34 -3.07
CA ILE A 45 9.48 -8.67 -3.05
C ILE A 45 8.87 -9.46 -4.19
N THR A 46 9.68 -9.77 -5.20
CA THR A 46 9.28 -10.73 -6.25
C THR A 46 9.64 -12.15 -5.80
N PRO A 47 8.85 -13.20 -6.12
CA PRO A 47 9.17 -14.58 -5.74
C PRO A 47 10.55 -15.05 -6.25
N THR A 48 11.05 -14.43 -7.32
CA THR A 48 12.37 -14.68 -7.92
C THR A 48 13.54 -14.04 -7.18
N GLU A 49 13.31 -13.11 -6.25
CA GLU A 49 14.38 -12.48 -5.44
C GLU A 49 14.81 -13.34 -4.26
N VAL A 50 14.02 -14.36 -3.90
CA VAL A 50 14.37 -15.27 -2.81
C VAL A 50 14.99 -16.52 -3.40
N ASP A 51 16.20 -16.84 -2.94
CA ASP A 51 16.93 -18.03 -3.38
C ASP A 51 16.08 -19.30 -3.12
N PRO A 52 15.79 -20.11 -4.16
CA PRO A 52 15.01 -21.34 -4.03
C PRO A 52 15.55 -22.31 -2.98
N GLU A 53 16.87 -22.36 -2.77
CA GLU A 53 17.48 -23.22 -1.75
C GLU A 53 17.13 -22.75 -0.33
N LEU A 54 17.08 -21.44 -0.12
CA LEU A 54 16.73 -20.84 1.16
C LEU A 54 15.26 -21.10 1.50
N LEU A 55 14.36 -20.98 0.51
CA LEU A 55 12.94 -21.32 0.66
C LEU A 55 12.73 -22.78 1.06
N LYS A 56 13.46 -23.70 0.40
CA LYS A 56 13.41 -25.13 0.71
C LYS A 56 13.88 -25.43 2.14
N GLN A 57 14.92 -24.74 2.61
CA GLN A 57 15.37 -24.86 4.00
C GLN A 57 14.30 -24.38 5.00
N TYR A 58 13.65 -23.25 4.74
CA TYR A 58 12.56 -22.76 5.59
C TYR A 58 11.36 -23.71 5.59
N GLU A 59 10.99 -24.25 4.44
CA GLU A 59 9.89 -25.21 4.31
C GLU A 59 10.17 -26.49 5.09
N ASN A 60 11.38 -27.05 4.98
CA ASN A 60 11.77 -28.23 5.74
C ASN A 60 11.75 -27.99 7.25
N ALA A 61 12.27 -26.84 7.72
CA ALA A 61 12.28 -26.49 9.13
C ALA A 61 10.86 -26.31 9.72
N ILE A 62 9.93 -25.79 8.92
CA ILE A 62 8.51 -25.68 9.31
C ILE A 62 7.88 -27.07 9.42
N ASN A 63 8.11 -27.92 8.42
CA ASN A 63 7.55 -29.27 8.37
C ASN A 63 8.10 -30.18 9.48
N GLU A 64 9.38 -30.05 9.83
CA GLU A 64 9.99 -30.77 10.95
C GLU A 64 9.44 -30.32 12.30
N LYS A 65 9.19 -29.01 12.49
CA LYS A 65 8.54 -28.49 13.69
C LYS A 65 7.09 -28.95 13.81
N ALA A 66 6.36 -29.03 12.70
CA ALA A 66 4.96 -29.47 12.70
C ALA A 66 4.79 -30.98 12.94
N LYS A 67 5.83 -31.78 12.71
CA LYS A 67 5.86 -33.22 13.00
C LYS A 67 6.21 -33.56 14.45
N LYS A 68 6.67 -32.58 15.23
CA LYS A 68 7.06 -32.73 16.64
C LYS A 68 5.90 -32.37 17.56
#